data_AF-A0A964V8D4-F1
#
_entry.id   AF-A0A964V8D4-F1
#
_cell.length_a   1.000
_cell.length_b   1.000
_cell.length_c   1.000
_cell.angle_alpha   90.00
_cell.angle_beta   90.00
_cell.angle_gamma   90.00
#
_symmetry.space_group_name_H-M   'P 1'
#
loop_
_entity.id
_entity.type
_entity.pdbx_description
1 polymer ?
#
loop_
_entity_poly.entity_id
_entity_poly.type
_entity_poly.pdbx_seq_one_letter_code
_entity_poly.pdbx_strand_id
1 'polypeptide(L)'
;MSALTRYALISVLVVGLVCAVLLGVVDEEGRRGVLLAAGIAVPVQVLAFGLLARARGDVIRFFIWWGAGIALRVLVVVAVGVLSSDFDRVGRTAMMLSLVGFFFLLLLLEPVFLNGQRRGAETKV
;
A
#
# COMPACT_ATOMS: atom_id res chain seq x y z
N MET A 1 6.34 -12.71 16.23
CA MET A 1 5.35 -12.20 15.25
C MET A 1 5.81 -12.59 13.85
N SER A 2 4.90 -13.04 12.97
CA SER A 2 5.27 -13.32 11.57
C SER A 2 5.68 -12.02 10.86
N ALA A 3 6.56 -12.09 9.86
CA ALA A 3 6.99 -10.91 9.10
C ALA A 3 5.81 -10.21 8.41
N LEU A 4 4.80 -10.99 8.00
CA LEU A 4 3.54 -10.48 7.45
C LEU A 4 2.77 -9.67 8.49
N THR A 5 2.68 -10.16 9.74
CA THR A 5 2.00 -9.44 10.83
C THR A 5 2.68 -8.12 11.16
N ARG A 6 4.03 -8.10 11.22
CA ARG A 6 4.80 -6.88 11.49
C ARG A 6 4.67 -5.87 10.35
N TYR A 7 4.70 -6.35 9.10
CA TYR A 7 4.50 -5.52 7.92
C TYR A 7 3.10 -4.91 7.90
N ALA A 8 2.05 -5.74 8.09
CA ALA A 8 0.67 -5.26 8.12
C ALA A 8 0.47 -4.19 9.21
N LEU A 9 1.01 -4.41 10.41
CA LEU A 9 0.87 -3.48 11.53
C LEU A 9 1.57 -2.14 11.26
N ILE A 10 2.78 -2.17 10.68
CA ILE A 10 3.52 -0.94 10.35
C ILE A 10 2.85 -0.22 9.16
N SER A 11 2.37 -0.94 8.16
CA SER A 11 1.61 -0.36 7.05
C SER A 11 0.35 0.36 7.54
N VAL A 12 -0.40 -0.23 8.47
CA VAL A 12 -1.56 0.41 9.09
C VAL A 12 -1.16 1.66 9.88
N LEU A 13 -0.08 1.59 10.66
CA LEU A 13 0.40 2.75 11.44
C LEU A 13 0.85 3.90 10.54
N VAL A 14 1.62 3.61 9.49
CA VAL A 14 2.13 4.62 8.56
C VAL A 14 0.98 5.26 7.78
N VAL A 15 0.08 4.45 7.22
CA VAL A 15 -1.10 4.97 6.51
C VAL A 15 -2.01 5.75 7.46
N GLY A 16 -2.23 5.24 8.67
CA GLY A 16 -3.04 5.91 9.69
C GLY A 16 -2.47 7.26 10.09
N LEU A 17 -1.15 7.36 10.27
CA LEU A 17 -0.47 8.62 10.60
C LEU A 17 -0.60 9.64 9.46
N VAL A 18 -0.33 9.23 8.22
CA VAL A 18 -0.45 10.14 7.06
C VAL A 18 -1.91 10.54 6.85
N CYS A 19 -2.85 9.61 7.03
CA CYS A 19 -4.28 9.90 6.97
C CYS A 19 -4.67 10.94 8.02
N ALA A 20 -4.25 10.79 9.28
CA ALA A 20 -4.53 11.76 10.34
C ALA A 20 -4.01 13.17 10.01
N VAL A 21 -2.80 13.26 9.42
CA VAL A 21 -2.25 14.54 8.95
C VAL A 21 -3.11 15.13 7.83
N LEU A 22 -3.46 14.33 6.82
CA LEU A 22 -4.26 14.79 5.68
C LEU A 22 -5.68 15.23 6.10
N LEU A 23 -6.30 14.57 7.08
CA LEU A 23 -7.61 14.99 7.61
C LEU A 23 -7.59 16.39 8.24
N GLY A 24 -6.44 16.82 8.79
CA GLY A 24 -6.26 18.17 9.32
C GLY A 24 -5.99 19.24 8.26
N VAL A 25 -5.65 18.84 7.03
CA VAL A 25 -5.29 19.75 5.92
C VAL A 25 -6.42 19.87 4.90
N VAL A 26 -7.18 18.79 4.70
CA VAL A 26 -8.20 18.67 3.65
C VAL A 26 -9.59 19.04 4.19
N ASP A 27 -10.41 19.62 3.31
CA ASP A 27 -11.83 19.94 3.52
C ASP A 27 -12.71 18.69 3.70
N GLU A 28 -13.94 18.88 4.18
CA GLU A 28 -14.84 17.77 4.57
C GLU A 28 -15.14 16.79 3.42
N GLU A 29 -15.22 17.28 2.19
CA GLU A 29 -15.47 16.46 0.99
C GLU A 29 -14.22 15.65 0.64
N GLY A 30 -13.04 16.27 0.70
CA GLY A 30 -11.78 15.57 0.47
C GLY A 30 -11.44 14.56 1.58
N ARG A 31 -11.83 14.78 2.85
CA ARG A 31 -11.62 13.84 3.97
C ARG A 31 -12.21 12.46 3.68
N ARG A 32 -13.41 12.41 3.12
CA ARG A 32 -14.05 11.14 2.70
C ARG A 32 -13.19 10.41 1.66
N GLY A 33 -12.65 11.16 0.68
CA GLY A 33 -11.74 10.62 -0.32
C GLY A 33 -10.47 10.02 0.29
N VAL A 34 -9.84 10.71 1.26
CA VAL A 34 -8.65 10.21 1.96
C VAL A 34 -8.95 8.91 2.72
N LEU A 35 -10.06 8.87 3.45
CA LEU A 35 -10.46 7.70 4.24
C LEU A 35 -10.75 6.47 3.37
N LEU A 36 -11.48 6.67 2.26
CA LEU A 36 -11.73 5.58 1.31
C LEU A 36 -10.43 5.09 0.66
N ALA A 37 -9.53 6.01 0.29
CA ALA A 37 -8.22 5.66 -0.25
C ALA A 37 -7.40 4.82 0.75
N ALA A 38 -7.39 5.20 2.03
CA ALA A 38 -6.71 4.44 3.08
C ALA A 38 -7.33 3.04 3.26
N GLY A 39 -8.67 2.97 3.26
CA GLY A 39 -9.43 1.72 3.38
C GLY A 39 -9.17 0.74 2.23
N ILE A 40 -8.82 1.23 1.04
CA ILE A 40 -8.47 0.41 -0.13
C ILE A 40 -6.97 0.07 -0.15
N ALA A 41 -6.11 1.05 0.13
CA ALA A 41 -4.66 0.89 0.01
C ALA A 41 -4.11 -0.18 0.96
N VAL A 42 -4.56 -0.19 2.22
CA VAL A 42 -4.10 -1.13 3.25
C VAL A 42 -4.36 -2.59 2.87
N PRO A 43 -5.60 -3.03 2.57
CA PRO A 43 -5.85 -4.43 2.22
C PRO A 43 -5.14 -4.85 0.93
N VAL A 44 -5.14 -4.00 -0.10
CA VAL A 44 -4.44 -4.29 -1.36
C VAL A 44 -2.94 -4.49 -1.13
N GLN A 45 -2.32 -3.64 -0.31
CA GLN A 45 -0.90 -3.76 0.01
C GLN A 45 -0.59 -5.02 0.82
N VAL A 46 -1.41 -5.35 1.82
CA VAL A 46 -1.22 -6.57 2.63
C VAL A 46 -1.33 -7.82 1.75
N LEU A 47 -2.28 -7.85 0.81
CA LEU A 47 -2.43 -8.94 -0.15
C LEU A 47 -1.20 -9.03 -1.07
N ALA A 48 -0.78 -7.92 -1.68
CA ALA A 48 0.39 -7.88 -2.56
C ALA A 48 1.67 -8.35 -1.85
N PHE A 49 1.91 -7.86 -0.63
CA PHE A 49 3.06 -8.29 0.17
C PHE A 49 2.96 -9.76 0.60
N GLY A 50 1.77 -10.25 0.94
CA GLY A 50 1.54 -11.66 1.27
C GLY A 50 1.88 -12.60 0.12
N LEU A 51 1.52 -12.21 -1.12
CA LEU A 51 1.87 -12.95 -2.33
C LEU A 51 3.39 -12.92 -2.58
N LEU A 52 4.01 -11.75 -2.47
CA LEU A 52 5.45 -11.59 -2.61
C LEU A 52 6.23 -12.39 -1.57
N ALA A 53 5.75 -12.41 -0.31
CA ALA A 53 6.37 -13.14 0.78
C ALA A 53 6.32 -14.68 0.59
N ARG A 54 5.33 -15.20 -0.14
CA ARG A 54 5.23 -16.62 -0.52
C ARG A 54 6.17 -17.01 -1.65
N ALA A 55 6.57 -16.05 -2.49
CA ALA A 55 7.45 -16.27 -3.63
C ALA A 55 8.95 -16.28 -3.30
N ARG A 56 9.31 -16.25 -2.00
CA ARG A 56 10.71 -16.18 -1.58
C ARG A 56 11.48 -17.46 -1.87
N GLY A 57 12.70 -17.31 -2.37
CA GLY A 57 13.65 -18.40 -2.63
C GLY A 57 14.05 -18.53 -4.09
N ASP A 58 13.28 -17.96 -5.01
CA ASP A 58 13.55 -17.98 -6.45
C ASP A 58 13.44 -16.56 -7.00
N VAL A 59 14.51 -16.07 -7.62
CA VAL A 59 14.62 -14.71 -8.17
C VAL A 59 13.57 -14.48 -9.25
N ILE A 60 13.31 -15.47 -10.09
CA ILE A 60 12.33 -15.36 -11.19
C ILE A 60 10.92 -15.26 -10.61
N ARG A 61 10.58 -16.12 -9.65
CA ARG A 61 9.27 -16.04 -8.97
C ARG A 61 9.10 -14.72 -8.23
N PHE A 62 10.15 -14.21 -7.58
CA PHE A 62 10.10 -12.90 -6.93
C PHE A 62 9.73 -11.78 -7.91
N PHE A 63 10.40 -11.70 -9.07
CA PHE A 63 10.10 -10.69 -10.09
C PHE A 63 8.68 -10.83 -10.66
N ILE A 64 8.20 -12.05 -10.90
CA ILE A 64 6.83 -12.30 -11.39
C ILE A 64 5.81 -11.78 -10.38
N TRP A 65 5.96 -12.13 -9.10
CA TRP A 65 5.01 -11.72 -8.06
C TRP A 65 5.13 -10.24 -7.69
N TRP A 66 6.32 -9.65 -7.81
CA TRP A 66 6.51 -8.22 -7.70
C TRP A 66 5.78 -7.48 -8.83
N GLY A 67 5.97 -7.93 -10.08
CA GLY A 67 5.26 -7.39 -11.25
C GLY A 67 3.75 -7.54 -11.14
N ALA A 68 3.27 -8.70 -10.66
CA ALA A 68 1.84 -8.92 -10.37
C ALA A 68 1.31 -7.95 -9.30
N GLY A 69 2.09 -7.67 -8.26
CA GLY A 69 1.75 -6.67 -7.26
C GLY A 69 1.65 -5.25 -7.83
N ILE A 70 2.55 -4.87 -8.74
CA ILE A 70 2.47 -3.58 -9.45
C ILE A 70 1.22 -3.53 -10.33
N ALA A 71 0.97 -4.58 -11.12
CA ALA A 71 -0.21 -4.66 -11.98
C ALA A 71 -1.51 -4.57 -11.17
N LEU A 72 -1.60 -5.23 -10.01
CA LEU A 72 -2.75 -5.15 -9.11
C LEU A 72 -2.98 -3.70 -8.62
N ARG A 73 -1.93 -2.99 -8.22
CA ARG A 73 -2.04 -1.60 -7.75
C ARG A 73 -2.52 -0.68 -8.86
N VAL A 74 -1.95 -0.80 -10.07
CA VAL A 74 -2.38 -0.02 -11.24
C VAL A 74 -3.84 -0.32 -11.55
N LEU A 75 -4.24 -1.60 -11.56
CA LEU A 75 -5.62 -2.00 -11.77
C LEU A 75 -6.55 -1.39 -10.74
N VAL A 76 -6.17 -1.39 -9.46
CA VAL A 76 -6.95 -0.77 -8.38
C VAL A 76 -7.06 0.74 -8.59
N VAL A 77 -5.98 1.44 -8.90
CA VAL A 77 -6.02 2.88 -9.17
C VAL A 77 -6.97 3.20 -10.33
N VAL A 78 -6.88 2.44 -11.43
CA VAL A 78 -7.76 2.60 -12.59
C VAL A 78 -9.22 2.29 -12.22
N ALA A 79 -9.47 1.17 -11.56
CA ALA A 79 -10.81 0.75 -11.15
C ALA A 79 -11.46 1.78 -10.23
N VAL A 80 -10.72 2.27 -9.22
CA VAL A 80 -11.21 3.31 -8.32
C VAL A 80 -11.44 4.62 -9.08
N GLY A 81 -10.55 5.00 -10.00
CA GLY A 81 -10.74 6.18 -10.85
C GLY A 81 -12.02 6.12 -11.69
N VAL A 82 -12.32 4.96 -12.27
CA VAL A 82 -13.54 4.72 -13.06
C VAL A 82 -14.79 4.68 -12.17
N LEU A 83 -14.74 3.95 -11.05
CA LEU A 83 -15.87 3.80 -10.12
C LEU A 83 -16.17 5.08 -9.33
N SER A 84 -15.20 5.99 -9.20
CA SER A 84 -15.38 7.27 -8.51
C SER A 84 -15.95 8.37 -9.43
N SER A 85 -16.53 7.98 -10.57
CA SER A 85 -17.11 8.91 -11.55
C SER A 85 -18.30 9.71 -11.01
N ASP A 86 -18.94 9.23 -9.93
CA ASP A 86 -20.08 9.87 -9.29
C ASP A 86 -19.70 10.83 -8.15
N PHE A 87 -18.42 10.88 -7.75
CA PHE A 87 -17.96 11.83 -6.73
C PHE A 87 -17.75 13.23 -7.30
N ASP A 88 -18.02 14.23 -6.46
CA ASP A 88 -17.63 15.61 -6.69
C ASP A 88 -16.16 15.73 -7.06
N ARG A 89 -15.86 16.72 -7.91
CA ARG A 89 -14.54 16.87 -8.56
C ARG A 89 -13.41 16.99 -7.52
N VAL A 90 -13.68 17.63 -6.38
CA VAL A 90 -12.74 17.82 -5.26
C VAL A 90 -12.50 16.48 -4.53
N GLY A 91 -13.56 15.78 -4.13
CA GLY A 91 -13.47 14.48 -3.44
C GLY A 91 -12.75 13.40 -4.27
N ARG A 92 -13.00 13.35 -5.59
CA ARG A 92 -12.31 12.43 -6.51
C ARG A 92 -10.80 12.71 -6.58
N THR A 93 -10.43 13.99 -6.68
CA THR A 93 -9.02 14.39 -6.79
C THR A 93 -8.26 14.03 -5.52
N ALA A 94 -8.81 14.36 -4.35
CA ALA A 94 -8.21 14.01 -3.06
C ALA A 94 -8.07 12.50 -2.87
N MET A 95 -9.09 11.72 -3.25
CA MET A 95 -9.07 10.26 -3.19
C MET A 95 -7.98 9.65 -4.07
N MET A 96 -7.91 10.04 -5.35
CA MET A 96 -6.92 9.54 -6.29
C MET A 96 -5.48 9.86 -5.86
N LEU A 97 -5.24 11.12 -5.46
CA LEU A 97 -3.92 11.54 -4.98
C LEU A 97 -3.50 10.80 -3.71
N SER A 98 -4.43 10.63 -2.77
CA SER A 98 -4.17 9.89 -1.53
C SER A 98 -3.89 8.41 -1.82
N LEU A 99 -4.67 7.78 -2.70
CA LEU A 99 -4.51 6.36 -3.03
C LEU A 99 -3.15 6.08 -3.66
N VAL A 100 -2.76 6.89 -4.65
CA VAL A 100 -1.43 6.79 -5.30
C VAL A 100 -0.32 7.09 -4.30
N GLY A 101 -0.47 8.13 -3.49
CA GLY A 101 0.50 8.50 -2.45
C GLY A 101 0.70 7.39 -1.42
N PHE A 102 -0.38 6.76 -0.96
CA PHE A 102 -0.31 5.63 -0.03
C PHE A 102 0.37 4.42 -0.66
N PHE A 103 0.02 4.04 -1.90
CA PHE A 103 0.72 2.94 -2.57
C PHE A 103 2.20 3.21 -2.75
N PHE A 104 2.57 4.44 -3.11
CA PHE A 104 3.97 4.83 -3.25
C PHE A 104 4.73 4.75 -1.92
N LEU A 105 4.16 5.30 -0.84
CA LEU A 105 4.74 5.25 0.49
C LEU A 105 4.93 3.81 0.99
N LEU A 106 3.94 2.95 0.73
CA LEU A 106 3.99 1.53 1.10
C LEU A 106 4.99 0.73 0.26
N LEU A 107 5.17 1.10 -1.02
CA LEU A 107 6.22 0.54 -1.87
C LEU A 107 7.62 0.90 -1.37
N LEU A 108 7.83 2.14 -0.90
CA LEU A 108 9.10 2.54 -0.28
C LEU A 108 9.38 1.76 1.02
N LEU A 109 8.33 1.31 1.71
CA LEU A 109 8.45 0.52 2.93
C LEU A 109 8.85 -0.95 2.64
N GLU A 110 8.40 -1.54 1.54
CA GLU A 110 8.72 -2.94 1.16
C GLU A 110 10.22 -3.31 1.21
N PRO A 111 11.16 -2.57 0.59
CA PRO A 111 12.57 -2.95 0.58
C PRO A 111 13.20 -2.94 1.98
N VAL A 112 12.73 -2.08 2.89
CA VAL A 112 13.21 -2.04 4.28
C VAL A 112 12.94 -3.37 4.99
N PHE A 113 11.76 -3.95 4.78
CA PHE A 113 11.37 -5.23 5.38
C PHE A 113 12.02 -6.42 4.70
N LEU A 114 12.14 -6.38 3.37
CA LEU A 114 12.81 -7.44 2.60
C LEU A 114 14.31 -7.51 2.95
N ASN A 115 14.99 -6.37 3.06
CA ASN A 115 16.41 -6.30 3.43
C ASN A 115 16.66 -6.63 4.92
N GLY A 116 15.76 -6.21 5.82
CA GLY A 116 15.87 -6.52 7.24
C GLY A 116 15.79 -8.02 7.55
N GLN A 117 15.07 -8.80 6.74
CA GLN A 117 15.00 -10.25 6.91
C GLN A 117 16.20 -11.01 6.35
N ARG A 118 16.88 -10.47 5.31
CA ARG A 118 18.10 -11.05 4.76
C ARG A 118 19.26 -10.98 5.78
N ARG A 119 19.42 -9.83 6.43
CA ARG A 119 20.43 -9.63 7.48
C ARG A 119 20.25 -10.55 8.70
N GLY A 120 19.01 -10.81 9.12
CA GLY A 120 18.73 -11.70 10.25
C GLY A 120 18.98 -13.19 9.98
N ALA A 121 19.07 -13.60 8.71
CA ALA A 121 19.46 -14.95 8.31
C ALA A 121 20.99 -15.12 8.29
N GLU A 122 21.73 -14.06 7.98
CA GLU A 122 23.21 -14.06 7.95
C GLU A 122 23.83 -14.07 9.35
N THR A 123 23.14 -13.58 10.39
CA THR A 123 23.65 -13.60 11.78
C THR A 123 23.46 -14.94 12.50
N LYS A 124 22.89 -15.94 11.82
CA LYS A 124 22.69 -17.30 12.36
C LYS A 124 23.62 -18.35 11.75
N VAL A 125 24.62 -17.92 10.99
CA VAL A 125 25.67 -18.79 10.41
C VAL A 125 26.96 -18.61 11.20
#